data_AF-A0A521Z840-F1
#
_entry.id   AF-A0A521Z840-F1
#
_cell.length_a   1.000
_cell.length_b   1.000
_cell.length_c   1.000
_cell.angle_alpha   90.00
_cell.angle_beta   90.00
_cell.angle_gamma   90.00
#
_symmetry.space_group_name_H-M   'P 1'
#
loop_
_entity.id
_entity.type
_entity.pdbx_description
1 polymer ?
#
loop_
_entity_poly.entity_id
_entity_poly.type
_entity_poly.pdbx_seq_one_letter_code
_entity_poly.pdbx_strand_id
1 'polypeptide(L)'
;MVPHPHSFECETATSHVCQCECHGARHGAVRAALYYAAHPATLAPHGRADRIAHRAQQIEAHGNAPADPSVPAPPPGQGNPRGTRAEQLAERMAAVNAAGTVTATGPRLHDMTDADLADHYTAAVNAGDLNTANLAQTEMWRREADAAQHLPPLPQDLSNVDENSLLDMLTRYGFDPDASQRVWDELTRREQAAHTPAPHSGIPDGPDTSAPLHWRDTDPEQEARIDALMARGYDYVEAYAEVHHLDPETLRQQERASAVDRQAGETLDAAVRRHYDEYVTLAYLAAEEFTRGHMLTKEGEHTRINPRDLFSGNAARARKWASEDLKVWWNDNPRLTYTQFKAQVLGRRADKAAAEMTRLSGNGRDFGV
;
A
#
# COMPACT_ATOMS: atom_id res chain seq x y z
N MET A 1 56.63 -32.68 41.23
CA MET A 1 57.62 -31.80 40.58
C MET A 1 56.85 -30.90 39.63
N VAL A 2 56.87 -29.60 39.91
CA VAL A 2 56.09 -28.55 39.23
C VAL A 2 56.79 -28.17 37.92
N PRO A 3 56.11 -28.08 36.77
CA PRO A 3 56.70 -27.53 35.55
C PRO A 3 56.59 -26.00 35.52
N HIS A 4 57.68 -25.35 35.10
CA HIS A 4 57.80 -23.91 34.87
C HIS A 4 56.97 -23.42 33.65
N PRO A 5 56.52 -22.16 33.65
CA PRO A 5 55.86 -21.54 32.51
C PRO A 5 56.87 -20.96 31.50
N HIS A 6 56.60 -21.15 30.21
CA HIS A 6 57.30 -20.47 29.11
C HIS A 6 56.76 -19.05 28.93
N SER A 7 57.66 -18.08 28.98
CA SER A 7 57.44 -16.69 28.58
C SER A 7 57.44 -16.60 27.05
N PHE A 8 56.44 -15.91 26.47
CA PHE A 8 56.45 -15.46 25.08
C PHE A 8 56.72 -13.96 25.06
N GLU A 9 57.85 -13.58 24.48
CA GLU A 9 58.21 -12.20 24.16
C GLU A 9 57.45 -11.76 22.90
N CYS A 10 56.95 -10.53 22.94
CA CYS A 10 56.20 -9.90 21.85
C CYS A 10 57.16 -9.00 21.06
N GLU A 11 57.59 -9.45 19.89
CA GLU A 11 58.37 -8.64 18.94
C GLU A 11 57.42 -7.85 18.03
N THR A 12 57.53 -6.53 18.10
CA THR A 12 56.88 -5.56 17.23
C THR A 12 57.46 -5.61 15.82
N ALA A 13 56.61 -5.91 14.83
CA ALA A 13 56.96 -5.74 13.42
C ALA A 13 55.94 -4.82 12.71
N THR A 14 56.52 -3.78 12.14
CA THR A 14 55.93 -2.62 11.47
C THR A 14 55.47 -2.94 10.06
N SER A 15 54.37 -2.30 9.64
CA SER A 15 54.01 -1.98 8.24
C SER A 15 53.64 -3.15 7.32
N HIS A 16 52.33 -3.36 7.16
CA HIS A 16 51.74 -3.76 5.88
C HIS A 16 50.50 -2.91 5.59
N VAL A 17 50.53 -2.27 4.43
CA VAL A 17 49.43 -1.53 3.80
C VAL A 17 48.34 -2.55 3.47
N CYS A 18 47.22 -2.48 4.19
CA CYS A 18 46.02 -3.27 3.88
C CYS A 18 45.04 -2.37 3.11
N GLN A 19 44.93 -2.59 1.81
CA GLN A 19 43.77 -2.17 1.03
C GLN A 19 42.55 -2.96 1.54
N CYS A 20 41.74 -2.35 2.39
CA CYS A 20 40.39 -2.85 2.67
C CYS A 20 39.47 -2.40 1.54
N GLU A 21 39.17 -3.32 0.62
CA GLU A 21 38.00 -3.20 -0.25
C GLU A 21 36.73 -3.23 0.63
N CYS A 22 35.96 -2.15 0.58
CA CYS A 22 34.64 -2.05 1.19
C CYS A 22 33.64 -3.00 0.50
N HIS A 23 33.61 -4.25 0.93
CA HIS A 23 32.49 -5.18 0.70
C HIS A 23 31.64 -5.28 1.97
N GLY A 24 30.78 -4.29 2.19
CA GLY A 24 29.96 -4.23 3.38
C GLY A 24 28.74 -3.33 3.27
N ALA A 25 27.90 -3.50 2.23
CA ALA A 25 26.60 -2.79 2.16
C ALA A 25 25.57 -3.40 1.19
N ARG A 26 25.52 -4.73 0.98
CA ARG A 26 24.53 -5.34 0.06
C ARG A 26 23.78 -6.59 0.55
N HIS A 27 23.93 -6.99 1.81
CA HIS A 27 23.29 -8.20 2.34
C HIS A 27 22.22 -7.96 3.44
N GLY A 28 21.66 -6.75 3.51
CA GLY A 28 20.55 -6.44 4.44
C GLY A 28 19.14 -6.69 3.88
N ALA A 29 18.95 -6.56 2.56
CA ALA A 29 17.60 -6.53 1.96
C ALA A 29 16.95 -7.90 1.70
N VAL A 30 17.70 -9.00 1.74
CA VAL A 30 17.17 -10.35 1.45
C VAL A 30 16.66 -11.06 2.71
N ARG A 31 17.00 -10.59 3.91
CA ARG A 31 16.61 -11.26 5.17
C ARG A 31 15.17 -10.97 5.61
N ALA A 32 14.61 -9.81 5.30
CA ALA A 32 13.20 -9.51 5.65
C ALA A 32 12.20 -10.28 4.77
N ALA A 33 12.53 -10.51 3.49
CA ALA A 33 11.70 -11.33 2.59
C ALA A 33 11.84 -12.85 2.87
N LEU A 34 13.03 -13.31 3.29
CA LEU A 34 13.24 -14.73 3.65
C LEU A 34 12.75 -15.09 5.06
N TYR A 35 12.57 -14.12 5.96
CA TYR A 35 12.07 -14.41 7.32
C TYR A 35 10.65 -15.00 7.31
N TYR A 36 9.85 -14.72 6.27
CA TYR A 36 8.49 -15.27 6.13
C TYR A 36 8.37 -16.46 5.17
N ALA A 37 9.42 -16.81 4.40
CA ALA A 37 9.42 -17.97 3.51
C ALA A 37 10.04 -19.25 4.13
N ALA A 38 10.70 -19.15 5.29
CA ALA A 38 11.56 -20.21 5.84
C ALA A 38 10.89 -21.20 6.83
N HIS A 39 9.56 -21.29 6.88
CA HIS A 39 8.86 -22.36 7.64
C HIS A 39 8.07 -23.35 6.76
N PRO A 40 8.70 -24.07 5.80
CA PRO A 40 8.10 -25.28 5.26
C PRO A 40 8.46 -26.48 6.15
N ALA A 41 7.48 -27.00 6.88
CA ALA A 41 7.58 -28.35 7.42
C ALA A 41 7.51 -29.37 6.25
N THR A 42 8.47 -30.29 6.24
CA THR A 42 8.57 -31.57 5.51
C THR A 42 9.17 -31.60 4.09
N LEU A 43 10.33 -32.28 4.04
CA LEU A 43 11.12 -32.73 2.89
C LEU A 43 10.59 -34.04 2.31
N ALA A 44 10.69 -34.24 0.98
CA ALA A 44 10.98 -35.56 0.39
C ALA A 44 11.71 -35.43 -0.98
N PRO A 45 12.59 -36.37 -1.37
CA PRO A 45 13.64 -36.11 -2.37
C PRO A 45 13.61 -36.99 -3.66
N HIS A 46 14.27 -36.43 -4.69
CA HIS A 46 14.91 -37.01 -5.90
C HIS A 46 14.12 -37.75 -7.00
N GLY A 47 14.38 -37.37 -8.27
CA GLY A 47 14.11 -38.19 -9.47
C GLY A 47 13.57 -37.52 -10.75
N ARG A 48 13.70 -36.19 -10.93
CA ARG A 48 13.02 -35.47 -12.06
C ARG A 48 13.88 -34.71 -13.07
N ALA A 49 15.17 -34.48 -12.81
CA ALA A 49 16.01 -33.67 -13.70
C ALA A 49 16.15 -34.28 -15.13
N ASP A 50 16.24 -35.60 -15.25
CA ASP A 50 16.51 -36.25 -16.55
C ASP A 50 15.32 -36.27 -17.53
N ARG A 51 14.09 -36.00 -17.06
CA ARG A 51 12.90 -35.99 -17.93
C ARG A 51 12.64 -34.65 -18.62
N ILE A 52 13.25 -33.57 -18.14
CA ILE A 52 13.05 -32.22 -18.67
C ILE A 52 13.82 -32.04 -19.99
N ALA A 53 15.03 -32.58 -20.09
CA ALA A 53 15.86 -32.49 -21.30
C ALA A 53 15.23 -33.20 -22.52
N HIS A 54 14.54 -34.32 -22.31
CA HIS A 54 13.92 -35.09 -23.40
C HIS A 54 12.64 -34.43 -23.97
N ARG A 55 11.94 -33.59 -23.19
CA ARG A 55 10.68 -32.97 -23.63
C ARG A 55 10.88 -31.65 -24.37
N ALA A 56 11.95 -30.92 -24.09
CA ALA A 56 12.31 -29.71 -24.83
C ALA A 56 12.63 -30.02 -26.31
N GLN A 57 13.32 -31.14 -26.58
CA GLN A 57 13.65 -31.57 -27.96
C GLN A 57 12.43 -31.99 -28.79
N GLN A 58 11.31 -32.39 -28.17
CA GLN A 58 10.10 -32.79 -28.90
C GLN A 58 9.21 -31.59 -29.30
N ILE A 59 9.28 -30.47 -28.57
CA ILE A 59 8.45 -29.30 -28.83
C ILE A 59 8.98 -28.50 -30.03
N GLU A 60 10.31 -28.44 -30.22
CA GLU A 60 10.91 -27.79 -31.38
C GLU A 60 10.57 -28.48 -32.71
N ALA A 61 10.24 -29.78 -32.69
CA ALA A 61 9.91 -30.55 -33.90
C ALA A 61 8.49 -30.31 -34.45
N HIS A 62 7.58 -29.69 -33.70
CA HIS A 62 6.14 -29.61 -34.07
C HIS A 62 5.59 -28.18 -34.25
N GLY A 63 6.42 -27.14 -34.10
CA GLY A 63 5.97 -25.74 -34.00
C GLY A 63 5.80 -24.95 -35.30
N ASN A 64 5.49 -25.56 -36.45
CA ASN A 64 5.26 -24.80 -37.69
C ASN A 64 4.30 -25.49 -38.68
N ALA A 65 3.01 -25.55 -38.35
CA ALA A 65 1.96 -25.91 -39.30
C ALA A 65 1.09 -24.67 -39.64
N PRO A 66 0.94 -24.28 -40.91
CA PRO A 66 0.11 -23.13 -41.31
C PRO A 66 -1.39 -23.44 -41.21
N ALA A 67 -2.18 -22.38 -40.96
CA ALA A 67 -3.62 -22.43 -40.73
C ALA A 67 -4.43 -22.98 -41.93
N ASP A 68 -5.46 -23.76 -41.61
CA ASP A 68 -6.37 -24.43 -42.54
C ASP A 68 -7.30 -23.42 -43.26
N PRO A 69 -7.21 -23.29 -44.60
CA PRO A 69 -8.01 -22.34 -45.37
C PRO A 69 -9.49 -22.72 -45.58
N SER A 70 -10.00 -23.76 -44.91
CA SER A 70 -11.34 -24.31 -45.18
C SER A 70 -12.49 -23.81 -44.28
N VAL A 71 -12.32 -22.73 -43.51
CA VAL A 71 -13.41 -22.14 -42.70
C VAL A 71 -14.17 -21.04 -43.49
N PRO A 72 -15.45 -21.25 -43.87
CA PRO A 72 -16.22 -20.25 -44.62
C PRO A 72 -16.65 -19.07 -43.73
N ALA A 73 -16.53 -17.86 -44.29
CA ALA A 73 -16.94 -16.62 -43.65
C ALA A 73 -18.47 -16.54 -43.44
N PRO A 74 -18.95 -15.94 -42.33
CA PRO A 74 -20.38 -15.80 -42.07
C PRO A 74 -21.05 -14.84 -43.07
N PRO A 75 -22.30 -15.12 -43.48
CA PRO A 75 -22.99 -14.33 -44.49
C PRO A 75 -23.40 -12.93 -43.96
N PRO A 76 -23.25 -11.88 -44.77
CA PRO A 76 -23.72 -10.54 -44.43
C PRO A 76 -25.23 -10.42 -44.65
N GLY A 77 -25.99 -9.91 -43.66
CA GLY A 77 -27.31 -9.34 -43.94
C GLY A 77 -28.51 -9.72 -43.07
N GLN A 78 -28.36 -10.25 -41.86
CA GLN A 78 -29.50 -10.36 -40.93
C GLN A 78 -29.48 -9.19 -39.92
N GLY A 79 -30.16 -8.10 -40.30
CA GLY A 79 -30.45 -6.98 -39.42
C GLY A 79 -31.35 -7.42 -38.26
N ASN A 80 -30.86 -7.23 -37.04
CA ASN A 80 -31.60 -7.50 -35.81
C ASN A 80 -32.71 -6.43 -35.67
N PRO A 81 -34.01 -6.78 -35.62
CA PRO A 81 -35.11 -5.80 -35.59
C PRO A 81 -35.26 -5.08 -34.24
N ARG A 82 -34.26 -5.16 -33.37
CA ARG A 82 -34.26 -4.45 -32.09
C ARG A 82 -33.30 -3.28 -32.25
N GLY A 83 -33.81 -2.06 -32.01
CA GLY A 83 -33.08 -0.80 -32.12
C GLY A 83 -31.68 -0.86 -31.52
N THR A 84 -30.83 0.09 -31.90
CA THR A 84 -29.43 0.09 -31.51
C THR A 84 -29.27 -0.10 -29.99
N ARG A 85 -28.19 -0.74 -29.57
CA ARG A 85 -27.91 -0.99 -28.15
C ARG A 85 -27.97 0.30 -27.30
N ALA A 86 -27.69 1.45 -27.93
CA ALA A 86 -27.84 2.78 -27.34
C ALA A 86 -29.31 3.16 -27.07
N GLU A 87 -30.22 2.89 -28.01
CA GLU A 87 -31.66 3.14 -27.85
C GLU A 87 -32.27 2.24 -26.77
N GLN A 88 -31.90 0.96 -26.75
CA GLN A 88 -32.36 0.03 -25.69
C GLN A 88 -31.82 0.41 -24.30
N LEU A 89 -30.63 1.01 -24.24
CA LEU A 89 -30.07 1.50 -22.99
C LEU A 89 -30.77 2.79 -22.54
N ALA A 90 -31.02 3.72 -23.46
CA ALA A 90 -31.76 4.95 -23.19
C ALA A 90 -33.20 4.66 -22.72
N GLU A 91 -33.88 3.71 -23.35
CA GLU A 91 -35.22 3.27 -22.98
C GLU A 91 -35.25 2.57 -21.61
N ARG A 92 -34.23 1.76 -21.29
CA ARG A 92 -34.08 1.18 -19.94
C ARG A 92 -33.78 2.24 -18.88
N MET A 93 -32.95 3.24 -19.18
CA MET A 93 -32.66 4.34 -18.23
C MET A 93 -33.91 5.22 -18.02
N ALA A 94 -34.68 5.49 -19.07
CA ALA A 94 -35.95 6.20 -18.97
C ALA A 94 -37.00 5.40 -18.15
N ALA A 95 -37.08 4.08 -18.36
CA ALA A 95 -37.97 3.21 -17.59
C ALA A 95 -37.57 3.09 -16.11
N VAL A 96 -36.26 3.09 -15.79
CA VAL A 96 -35.77 3.11 -14.40
C VAL A 96 -36.06 4.45 -13.73
N ASN A 97 -35.91 5.57 -14.45
CA ASN A 97 -36.27 6.89 -13.94
C ASN A 97 -37.79 7.05 -13.74
N ALA A 98 -38.61 6.44 -14.61
CA ALA A 98 -40.07 6.44 -14.48
C ALA A 98 -40.58 5.52 -13.35
N ALA A 99 -39.98 4.34 -13.20
CA ALA A 99 -40.30 3.38 -12.12
C ALA A 99 -39.69 3.75 -10.76
N GLY A 100 -38.74 4.68 -10.74
CA GLY A 100 -38.17 5.30 -9.54
C GLY A 100 -39.08 6.33 -8.87
N THR A 101 -40.35 6.44 -9.27
CA THR A 101 -41.39 7.11 -8.47
C THR A 101 -41.77 6.20 -7.31
N VAL A 102 -40.82 5.97 -6.40
CA VAL A 102 -41.16 5.63 -5.02
C VAL A 102 -41.99 6.81 -4.53
N THR A 103 -43.27 6.55 -4.33
CA THR A 103 -44.21 7.35 -3.55
C THR A 103 -43.73 7.35 -2.09
N ALA A 104 -42.58 7.95 -1.83
CA ALA A 104 -42.15 8.32 -0.51
C ALA A 104 -42.78 9.67 -0.23
N THR A 105 -43.77 9.70 0.65
CA THR A 105 -44.41 10.88 1.23
C THR A 105 -43.43 11.70 2.11
N GLY A 106 -42.13 11.59 1.85
CA GLY A 106 -41.08 12.32 2.54
C GLY A 106 -40.70 13.59 1.77
N PRO A 107 -40.10 14.58 2.45
CA PRO A 107 -39.53 15.75 1.79
C PRO A 107 -38.48 15.31 0.77
N ARG A 108 -38.41 16.01 -0.37
CA ARG A 108 -37.38 15.74 -1.38
C ARG A 108 -36.02 16.14 -0.79
N LEU A 109 -34.96 15.39 -1.09
CA LEU A 109 -33.62 15.66 -0.54
C LEU A 109 -33.14 17.11 -0.76
N HIS A 110 -33.49 17.71 -1.90
CA HIS A 110 -33.14 19.10 -2.20
C HIS A 110 -33.90 20.14 -1.37
N ASP A 111 -35.01 19.77 -0.73
CA ASP A 111 -35.80 20.67 0.13
C ASP A 111 -35.35 20.60 1.60
N MET A 112 -34.54 19.61 1.97
CA MET A 112 -34.06 19.42 3.35
C MET A 112 -33.02 20.49 3.72
N THR A 113 -32.94 20.90 4.98
CA THR A 113 -31.79 21.71 5.43
C THR A 113 -30.51 20.86 5.44
N ASP A 114 -29.32 21.48 5.50
CA ASP A 114 -28.07 20.71 5.55
C ASP A 114 -27.98 19.83 6.80
N ALA A 115 -28.54 20.30 7.92
CA ALA A 115 -28.65 19.51 9.15
C ALA A 115 -29.60 18.31 8.96
N ASP A 116 -30.79 18.53 8.38
CA ASP A 116 -31.74 17.44 8.11
C ASP A 116 -31.17 16.43 7.11
N LEU A 117 -30.40 16.88 6.13
CA LEU A 117 -29.76 16.03 5.13
C LEU A 117 -28.66 15.16 5.75
N ALA A 118 -27.86 15.73 6.68
CA ALA A 118 -26.86 14.99 7.44
C ALA A 118 -27.49 13.95 8.40
N ASP A 119 -28.59 14.32 9.06
CA ASP A 119 -29.38 13.40 9.91
C ASP A 119 -29.99 12.28 9.06
N HIS A 120 -30.51 12.61 7.87
CA HIS A 120 -31.06 11.64 6.93
C HIS A 120 -30.00 10.65 6.42
N TYR A 121 -28.81 11.13 6.07
CA TYR A 121 -27.66 10.29 5.73
C TYR A 121 -27.31 9.33 6.87
N THR A 122 -27.19 9.86 8.09
CA THR A 122 -26.83 9.07 9.28
C THR A 122 -27.88 8.00 9.58
N ALA A 123 -29.16 8.33 9.49
CA ALA A 123 -30.26 7.39 9.66
C ALA A 123 -30.24 6.28 8.60
N ALA A 124 -29.99 6.62 7.33
CA ALA A 124 -29.91 5.65 6.23
C ALA A 124 -28.72 4.67 6.40
N VAL A 125 -27.55 5.17 6.79
CA VAL A 125 -26.38 4.34 7.10
C VAL A 125 -26.69 3.36 8.25
N ASN A 126 -27.29 3.86 9.34
CA ASN A 126 -27.64 3.03 10.49
C ASN A 126 -28.70 1.97 10.16
N ALA A 127 -29.61 2.26 9.22
CA ALA A 127 -30.60 1.31 8.73
C ALA A 127 -30.04 0.31 7.70
N GLY A 128 -28.80 0.49 7.23
CA GLY A 128 -28.20 -0.32 6.16
C GLY A 128 -28.76 -0.02 4.76
N ASP A 129 -29.49 1.10 4.60
CA ASP A 129 -30.01 1.53 3.30
C ASP A 129 -28.96 2.37 2.56
N LEU A 130 -28.03 1.67 1.92
CA LEU A 130 -26.91 2.27 1.20
C LEU A 130 -27.36 3.14 0.02
N ASN A 131 -28.53 2.86 -0.58
CA ASN A 131 -29.02 3.64 -1.71
C ASN A 131 -29.45 5.04 -1.25
N THR A 132 -30.23 5.11 -0.18
CA THR A 132 -30.66 6.38 0.41
C THR A 132 -29.47 7.16 0.96
N ALA A 133 -28.52 6.49 1.61
CA ALA A 133 -27.28 7.13 2.07
C ALA A 133 -26.47 7.74 0.92
N ASN A 134 -26.28 7.02 -0.19
CA ASN A 134 -25.56 7.54 -1.36
C ASN A 134 -26.27 8.74 -2.00
N LEU A 135 -27.61 8.74 -2.05
CA LEU A 135 -28.38 9.87 -2.59
C LEU A 135 -28.25 11.11 -1.69
N ALA A 136 -28.36 10.95 -0.38
CA ALA A 136 -28.16 12.05 0.58
C ALA A 136 -26.75 12.62 0.49
N GLN A 137 -25.73 11.76 0.43
CA GLN A 137 -24.34 12.17 0.26
C GLN A 137 -24.10 12.92 -1.06
N THR A 138 -24.71 12.45 -2.16
CA THR A 138 -24.60 13.12 -3.47
C THR A 138 -25.20 14.53 -3.42
N GLU A 139 -26.33 14.72 -2.76
CA GLU A 139 -26.93 16.05 -2.58
C GLU A 139 -26.08 16.94 -1.66
N MET A 140 -25.50 16.40 -0.59
CA MET A 140 -24.56 17.14 0.26
C MET A 140 -23.37 17.68 -0.55
N TRP A 141 -22.74 16.82 -1.37
CA TRP A 141 -21.64 17.24 -2.25
C TRP A 141 -22.06 18.24 -3.31
N ARG A 142 -23.27 18.11 -3.87
CA ARG A 142 -23.80 19.10 -4.82
C ARG A 142 -23.91 20.48 -4.17
N ARG A 143 -24.42 20.56 -2.94
CA ARG A 143 -24.54 21.81 -2.18
C ARG A 143 -23.19 22.39 -1.78
N GLU A 144 -22.25 21.53 -1.38
CA GLU A 144 -20.88 21.95 -1.08
C GLU A 144 -20.21 22.52 -2.34
N ALA A 145 -20.40 21.89 -3.51
CA ALA A 145 -19.91 22.40 -4.78
C ALA A 145 -20.57 23.72 -5.19
N ASP A 146 -21.88 23.87 -5.02
CA ASP A 146 -22.59 25.13 -5.26
C ASP A 146 -22.11 26.24 -4.30
N ALA A 147 -21.92 25.92 -3.02
CA ALA A 147 -21.38 26.85 -2.03
C ALA A 147 -19.95 27.27 -2.40
N ALA A 148 -19.14 26.33 -2.91
CA ALA A 148 -17.79 26.62 -3.39
C ALA A 148 -17.80 27.60 -4.58
N GLN A 149 -18.80 27.53 -5.48
CA GLN A 149 -18.95 28.51 -6.58
C GLN A 149 -19.27 29.93 -6.08
N HIS A 150 -19.81 30.07 -4.87
CA HIS A 150 -20.21 31.34 -4.28
C HIS A 150 -19.20 31.85 -3.24
N LEU A 151 -18.03 31.21 -3.14
CA LEU A 151 -16.97 31.69 -2.26
C LEU A 151 -16.52 33.09 -2.70
N PRO A 152 -16.25 34.00 -1.75
CA PRO A 152 -15.61 35.26 -2.09
C PRO A 152 -14.28 34.97 -2.80
N PRO A 153 -13.84 35.80 -3.75
CA PRO A 153 -12.54 35.60 -4.38
C PRO A 153 -11.43 35.70 -3.32
N LEU A 154 -10.42 34.83 -3.43
CA LEU A 154 -9.26 34.85 -2.55
C LEU A 154 -8.57 36.23 -2.64
N PRO A 155 -8.20 36.88 -1.52
CA PRO A 155 -7.47 38.13 -1.54
C PRO A 155 -6.23 38.05 -2.45
N GLN A 156 -5.93 39.12 -3.19
CA GLN A 156 -4.76 39.13 -4.07
C GLN A 156 -3.45 39.03 -3.27
N ASP A 157 -3.42 39.67 -2.10
CA ASP A 157 -2.29 39.67 -1.17
C ASP A 157 -2.61 38.85 0.08
N LEU A 158 -1.87 37.76 0.29
CA LEU A 158 -1.97 36.87 1.44
C LEU A 158 -0.92 37.17 2.53
N SER A 159 -0.03 38.13 2.30
CA SER A 159 1.11 38.40 3.20
C SER A 159 0.69 38.88 4.59
N ASN A 160 -0.50 39.46 4.72
CA ASN A 160 -1.06 40.00 5.97
C ASN A 160 -2.06 39.05 6.67
N VAL A 161 -2.35 37.90 6.06
CA VAL A 161 -3.27 36.91 6.63
C VAL A 161 -2.52 36.08 7.67
N ASP A 162 -3.06 35.84 8.85
CA ASP A 162 -2.39 34.98 9.84
C ASP A 162 -2.36 33.51 9.39
N GLU A 163 -1.49 32.70 9.99
CA GLU A 163 -1.30 31.30 9.59
C GLU A 163 -2.57 30.45 9.77
N ASN A 164 -3.35 30.66 10.83
CA ASN A 164 -4.59 29.92 11.04
C ASN A 164 -5.63 30.28 9.97
N SER A 165 -5.72 31.55 9.60
CA SER A 165 -6.56 32.00 8.49
C SER A 165 -6.10 31.43 7.15
N LEU A 166 -4.80 31.26 6.91
CA LEU A 166 -4.30 30.56 5.71
C LEU A 166 -4.71 29.08 5.70
N LEU A 167 -4.66 28.39 6.84
CA LEU A 167 -5.11 27.00 6.95
C LEU A 167 -6.64 26.86 6.76
N ASP A 168 -7.42 27.82 7.27
CA ASP A 168 -8.87 27.88 7.00
C ASP A 168 -9.15 28.12 5.51
N MET A 169 -8.42 29.04 4.87
CA MET A 169 -8.49 29.27 3.43
C MET A 169 -8.12 28.01 2.64
N LEU A 170 -7.12 27.25 3.06
CA LEU A 170 -6.76 25.99 2.40
C LEU A 170 -7.91 24.98 2.42
N THR A 171 -8.62 24.89 3.55
CA THR A 171 -9.80 24.03 3.69
C THR A 171 -10.94 24.54 2.82
N ARG A 172 -11.19 25.86 2.83
CA ARG A 172 -12.29 26.51 2.12
C ARG A 172 -12.14 26.50 0.60
N TYR A 173 -10.92 26.69 0.10
CA TYR A 173 -10.59 26.74 -1.33
C TYR A 173 -9.97 25.45 -1.85
N GLY A 174 -10.05 24.34 -1.11
CA GLY A 174 -9.42 23.06 -1.49
C GLY A 174 -9.90 22.50 -2.84
N PHE A 175 -11.06 22.93 -3.33
CA PHE A 175 -11.61 22.53 -4.63
C PHE A 175 -11.22 23.45 -5.80
N ASP A 176 -10.64 24.63 -5.52
CA ASP A 176 -10.08 25.53 -6.53
C ASP A 176 -8.55 25.31 -6.58
N PRO A 177 -8.02 24.65 -7.62
CA PRO A 177 -6.61 24.30 -7.69
C PRO A 177 -5.69 25.53 -7.71
N ASP A 178 -6.13 26.63 -8.32
CA ASP A 178 -5.33 27.84 -8.42
C ASP A 178 -5.32 28.61 -7.09
N ALA A 179 -6.48 28.72 -6.43
CA ALA A 179 -6.57 29.37 -5.13
C ALA A 179 -5.83 28.59 -4.03
N SER A 180 -6.00 27.26 -3.98
CA SER A 180 -5.31 26.40 -3.01
C SER A 180 -3.79 26.41 -3.21
N GLN A 181 -3.30 26.39 -4.45
CA GLN A 181 -1.86 26.51 -4.74
C GLN A 181 -1.30 27.84 -4.24
N ARG A 182 -2.01 28.96 -4.43
CA ARG A 182 -1.58 30.28 -3.92
C ARG A 182 -1.45 30.32 -2.39
N VAL A 183 -2.35 29.65 -1.68
CA VAL A 183 -2.28 29.53 -0.20
C VAL A 183 -1.08 28.68 0.21
N TRP A 184 -0.84 27.56 -0.48
CA TRP A 184 0.34 26.71 -0.26
C TRP A 184 1.67 27.43 -0.50
N ASP A 185 1.77 28.20 -1.57
CA ASP A 185 2.97 28.97 -1.91
C ASP A 185 3.27 30.00 -0.82
N GLU A 186 2.25 30.64 -0.25
CA GLU A 186 2.42 31.59 0.86
C GLU A 186 2.88 30.91 2.15
N LEU A 187 2.29 29.76 2.52
CA LEU A 187 2.74 28.97 3.68
C LEU A 187 4.20 28.53 3.49
N THR A 188 4.54 28.03 2.31
CA THR A 188 5.91 27.61 1.96
C THR A 188 6.87 28.80 2.02
N ARG A 189 6.49 29.97 1.52
CA ARG A 189 7.30 31.20 1.60
C ARG A 189 7.56 31.61 3.05
N ARG A 190 6.57 31.50 3.94
CA ARG A 190 6.73 31.79 5.38
C ARG A 190 7.61 30.78 6.07
N GLU A 191 7.43 29.50 5.78
CA GLU A 191 8.28 28.44 6.31
C GLU A 191 9.73 28.66 5.89
N GLN A 192 9.97 28.96 4.61
CA GLN A 192 11.29 29.31 4.08
C GLN A 192 11.87 30.57 4.72
N ALA A 193 11.05 31.61 4.96
CA ALA A 193 11.50 32.83 5.63
C ALA A 193 11.87 32.58 7.11
N ALA A 194 11.11 31.72 7.79
CA ALA A 194 11.40 31.30 9.17
C ALA A 194 12.63 30.37 9.24
N HIS A 195 12.80 29.51 8.23
CA HIS A 195 13.93 28.59 8.10
C HIS A 195 15.14 29.19 7.40
N THR A 196 15.07 30.43 6.90
CA THR A 196 16.27 31.11 6.41
C THR A 196 17.16 31.26 7.64
N PRO A 197 18.25 30.47 7.77
CA PRO A 197 19.10 30.57 8.92
C PRO A 197 19.58 32.02 8.95
N ALA A 198 19.45 32.69 10.09
CA ALA A 198 19.97 34.04 10.27
C ALA A 198 21.37 34.07 9.62
N PRO A 199 21.67 35.02 8.72
CA PRO A 199 22.96 35.09 8.04
C PRO A 199 24.00 34.97 9.13
N HIS A 200 24.75 33.85 9.13
CA HIS A 200 25.57 33.39 10.24
C HIS A 200 26.20 34.61 10.91
N SER A 201 25.62 35.02 12.03
CA SER A 201 25.95 36.27 12.69
C SER A 201 27.33 36.07 13.26
N GLY A 202 28.35 36.37 12.45
CA GLY A 202 29.78 36.31 12.73
C GLY A 202 30.10 35.61 14.03
N ILE A 203 29.87 34.30 14.11
CA ILE A 203 30.49 33.50 15.15
C ILE A 203 31.95 33.51 14.74
N PRO A 204 32.82 34.24 15.46
CA PRO A 204 34.23 34.31 15.11
C PRO A 204 34.73 32.88 15.05
N ASP A 205 35.47 32.53 13.98
CA ASP A 205 36.08 31.22 13.73
C ASP A 205 36.36 30.43 15.02
N GLY A 206 35.32 29.72 15.47
CA GLY A 206 35.35 28.88 16.65
C GLY A 206 35.95 27.55 16.22
N PRO A 207 36.68 26.85 17.10
CA PRO A 207 37.49 25.71 16.71
C PRO A 207 36.64 24.65 16.01
N ASP A 208 36.96 24.43 14.74
CA ASP A 208 36.79 23.21 13.96
C ASP A 208 35.50 22.40 14.24
N THR A 209 34.42 22.76 13.55
CA THR A 209 33.17 21.97 13.50
C THR A 209 33.24 20.76 12.57
N SER A 210 34.44 20.27 12.23
CA SER A 210 34.62 18.87 11.79
C SER A 210 34.59 17.87 12.97
N ALA A 211 34.21 18.33 14.17
CA ALA A 211 33.69 17.48 15.22
C ALA A 211 32.59 16.57 14.63
N PRO A 212 32.76 15.24 14.70
CA PRO A 212 31.77 14.29 14.19
C PRO A 212 30.41 14.68 14.74
N LEU A 213 29.36 14.63 13.91
CA LEU A 213 27.98 14.71 14.38
C LEU A 213 27.89 13.81 15.62
N HIS A 214 27.90 14.40 16.83
CA HIS A 214 27.76 13.62 18.03
C HIS A 214 26.33 13.08 17.92
N TRP A 215 26.21 11.79 17.66
CA TRP A 215 24.96 11.08 17.75
C TRP A 215 24.63 11.21 19.23
N ARG A 216 23.85 12.25 19.56
CA ARG A 216 23.38 12.69 20.89
C ARG A 216 24.10 12.03 22.05
N ASP A 217 24.71 12.84 22.91
CA ASP A 217 25.06 12.47 24.29
C ASP A 217 23.83 11.80 24.93
N THR A 218 23.76 10.48 24.77
CA THR A 218 22.71 9.67 25.32
C THR A 218 23.14 9.56 26.75
N ASP A 219 22.30 10.08 27.64
CA ASP A 219 22.63 10.15 29.05
C ASP A 219 23.04 8.75 29.50
N PRO A 220 24.28 8.53 29.97
CA PRO A 220 24.76 7.20 30.33
C PRO A 220 23.89 6.55 31.42
N GLU A 221 23.17 7.35 32.21
CA GLU A 221 22.17 6.84 33.16
C GLU A 221 20.95 6.22 32.46
N GLN A 222 20.52 6.78 31.32
CA GLN A 222 19.43 6.25 30.50
C GLN A 222 19.85 4.91 29.86
N GLU A 223 21.05 4.82 29.29
CA GLU A 223 21.57 3.57 28.71
C GLU A 223 21.67 2.46 29.77
N ALA A 224 22.23 2.77 30.94
CA ALA A 224 22.31 1.82 32.04
C ALA A 224 20.92 1.35 32.51
N ARG A 225 19.91 2.22 32.45
CA ARG A 225 18.52 1.87 32.77
C ARG A 225 17.90 0.96 31.71
N ILE A 226 18.17 1.19 30.43
CA ILE A 226 17.74 0.32 29.32
C ILE A 226 18.33 -1.09 29.49
N ASP A 227 19.64 -1.18 29.74
CA ASP A 227 20.33 -2.46 29.96
C ASP A 227 19.77 -3.23 31.16
N ALA A 228 19.46 -2.52 32.26
CA ALA A 228 18.85 -3.13 33.44
C ALA A 228 17.43 -3.68 33.17
N LEU A 229 16.65 -3.04 32.29
CA LEU A 229 15.33 -3.54 31.87
C LEU A 229 15.48 -4.75 30.94
N MET A 230 16.39 -4.73 29.97
CA MET A 230 16.67 -5.88 29.12
C MET A 230 17.15 -7.10 29.92
N ALA A 231 17.99 -6.90 30.94
CA ALA A 231 18.43 -7.97 31.84
C ALA A 231 17.28 -8.62 32.64
N ARG A 232 16.14 -7.92 32.78
CA ARG A 232 14.90 -8.45 33.39
C ARG A 232 13.98 -9.15 32.38
N GLY A 233 14.37 -9.19 31.10
CA GLY A 233 13.62 -9.85 30.03
C GLY A 233 12.68 -8.93 29.25
N TYR A 234 12.76 -7.62 29.42
CA TYR A 234 12.04 -6.68 28.55
C TYR A 234 12.68 -6.67 27.15
N ASP A 235 11.84 -6.55 26.11
CA ASP A 235 12.32 -6.27 24.75
C ASP A 235 12.96 -4.87 24.68
N TYR A 236 13.92 -4.67 23.78
CA TYR A 236 14.64 -3.40 23.63
C TYR A 236 13.69 -2.23 23.40
N VAL A 237 12.64 -2.41 22.58
CA VAL A 237 11.67 -1.36 22.28
C VAL A 237 10.86 -0.98 23.52
N GLU A 238 10.53 -1.94 24.37
CA GLU A 238 9.80 -1.69 25.64
C GLU A 238 10.68 -1.01 26.68
N ALA A 239 11.94 -1.45 26.78
CA ALA A 239 12.92 -0.84 27.67
C ALA A 239 13.19 0.63 27.27
N TYR A 240 13.36 0.90 25.98
CA TYR A 240 13.55 2.25 25.46
C TYR A 240 12.30 3.12 25.67
N ALA A 241 11.10 2.58 25.41
CA ALA A 241 9.84 3.26 25.63
C ALA A 241 9.67 3.72 27.09
N GLU A 242 9.97 2.83 28.03
CA GLU A 242 9.88 3.10 29.47
C GLU A 242 10.84 4.21 29.92
N VAL A 243 12.09 4.20 29.43
CA VAL A 243 13.11 5.19 29.82
C VAL A 243 12.81 6.57 29.21
N HIS A 244 12.30 6.62 27.98
CA HIS A 244 12.00 7.88 27.30
C HIS A 244 10.53 8.33 27.42
N HIS A 245 9.71 7.62 28.19
CA HIS A 245 8.28 7.87 28.35
C HIS A 245 7.51 7.93 27.02
N LEU A 246 7.87 7.05 26.10
CA LEU A 246 7.23 6.90 24.81
C LEU A 246 6.24 5.73 24.84
N ASP A 247 5.28 5.74 23.92
CA ASP A 247 4.41 4.59 23.71
C ASP A 247 5.16 3.50 22.91
N PRO A 248 5.28 2.27 23.43
CA PRO A 248 6.00 1.19 22.74
C PRO A 248 5.37 0.81 21.40
N GLU A 249 4.04 0.90 21.23
CA GLU A 249 3.42 0.60 19.94
C GLU A 249 3.77 1.66 18.88
N THR A 250 3.86 2.92 19.28
CA THR A 250 4.34 4.01 18.41
C THR A 250 5.76 3.76 17.93
N LEU A 251 6.67 3.31 18.81
CA LEU A 251 8.04 2.96 18.42
C LEU A 251 8.08 1.79 17.45
N ARG A 252 7.32 0.71 17.70
CA ARG A 252 7.21 -0.42 16.77
C ARG A 252 6.65 0.01 15.42
N GLN A 253 5.69 0.94 15.40
CA GLN A 253 5.17 1.51 14.17
C GLN A 253 6.24 2.30 13.40
N GLN A 254 7.06 3.09 14.09
CA GLN A 254 8.16 3.83 13.49
C GLN A 254 9.23 2.90 12.93
N GLU A 255 9.60 1.86 13.68
CA GLU A 255 10.56 0.83 13.26
C GLU A 255 10.07 0.07 12.03
N ARG A 256 8.80 -0.37 12.02
CA ARG A 256 8.17 -0.99 10.85
C ARG A 256 8.19 -0.07 9.63
N ALA A 257 7.88 1.21 9.82
CA ALA A 257 7.88 2.19 8.74
C ALA A 257 9.28 2.51 8.22
N SER A 258 10.31 2.51 9.08
CA SER A 258 11.70 2.74 8.68
C SER A 258 12.32 1.51 8.02
N ALA A 259 11.83 0.31 8.33
CA ALA A 259 12.23 -0.94 7.68
C ALA A 259 11.73 -1.06 6.23
N VAL A 260 10.79 -0.22 5.80
CA VAL A 260 10.38 -0.14 4.40
C VAL A 260 11.48 0.55 3.60
N ASP A 261 12.08 -0.19 2.66
CA ASP A 261 13.10 0.34 1.76
C ASP A 261 12.47 1.39 0.84
N ARG A 262 12.99 2.62 0.85
CA ARG A 262 12.47 3.75 0.08
C ARG A 262 13.52 4.24 -0.89
N GLN A 263 13.10 4.43 -2.14
CA GLN A 263 13.95 5.10 -3.14
C GLN A 263 13.98 6.61 -2.88
N ALA A 264 15.03 7.29 -3.36
CA ALA A 264 15.16 8.74 -3.19
C ALA A 264 13.96 9.47 -3.84
N GLY A 265 13.27 10.30 -3.06
CA GLY A 265 12.05 11.01 -3.50
C GLY A 265 10.77 10.16 -3.47
N GLU A 266 10.84 8.89 -3.09
CA GLU A 266 9.67 8.01 -2.97
C GLU A 266 8.93 8.27 -1.64
N THR A 267 7.60 8.40 -1.71
CA THR A 267 6.77 8.47 -0.50
C THR A 267 6.68 7.09 0.15
N LEU A 268 6.42 7.05 1.45
CA LEU A 268 6.28 5.78 2.17
C LEU A 268 5.16 4.90 1.57
N ASP A 269 4.04 5.50 1.19
CA ASP A 269 2.92 4.77 0.58
C ASP A 269 3.26 4.23 -0.82
N ALA A 270 4.07 4.95 -1.61
CA ALA A 270 4.56 4.46 -2.90
C ALA A 270 5.51 3.25 -2.71
N ALA A 271 6.42 3.32 -1.73
CA ALA A 271 7.32 2.21 -1.40
C ALA A 271 6.54 0.97 -0.94
N VAL A 272 5.52 1.14 -0.08
CA VAL A 272 4.64 0.04 0.34
C VAL A 272 3.89 -0.56 -0.85
N ARG A 273 3.45 0.26 -1.81
CA ARG A 273 2.80 -0.23 -3.04
C ARG A 273 3.76 -1.06 -3.89
N ARG A 274 4.99 -0.61 -4.08
CA ARG A 274 6.03 -1.39 -4.79
C ARG A 274 6.30 -2.72 -4.09
N HIS A 275 6.47 -2.73 -2.77
CA HIS A 275 6.63 -3.97 -2.01
C HIS A 275 5.42 -4.91 -2.10
N TYR A 276 4.21 -4.37 -2.20
CA TYR A 276 3.02 -5.19 -2.45
C TYR A 276 3.05 -5.84 -3.84
N ASP A 277 3.47 -5.12 -4.87
CA ASP A 277 3.59 -5.67 -6.22
C ASP A 277 4.67 -6.77 -6.29
N GLU A 278 5.78 -6.61 -5.55
CA GLU A 278 6.80 -7.64 -5.33
C GLU A 278 6.20 -8.88 -4.63
N TYR A 279 5.46 -8.69 -3.53
CA TYR A 279 4.77 -9.76 -2.81
C TYR A 279 3.82 -10.54 -3.73
N VAL A 280 2.97 -9.85 -4.50
CA VAL A 280 2.05 -10.47 -5.46
C VAL A 280 2.81 -11.28 -6.51
N THR A 281 3.98 -10.80 -6.95
CA THR A 281 4.81 -11.50 -7.92
C THR A 281 5.37 -12.79 -7.35
N LEU A 282 5.88 -12.76 -6.12
CA LEU A 282 6.40 -13.96 -5.44
C LEU A 282 5.29 -14.99 -5.19
N ALA A 283 4.11 -14.54 -4.75
CA ALA A 283 2.94 -15.38 -4.56
C ALA A 283 2.49 -16.04 -5.87
N TYR A 284 2.48 -15.28 -6.97
CA TYR A 284 2.17 -15.79 -8.30
C TYR A 284 3.14 -16.90 -8.73
N LEU A 285 4.46 -16.68 -8.60
CA LEU A 285 5.46 -17.67 -9.00
C LEU A 285 5.36 -18.96 -8.18
N ALA A 286 5.10 -18.85 -6.87
CA ALA A 286 4.89 -20.01 -6.00
C ALA A 286 3.63 -20.81 -6.39
N ALA A 287 2.55 -20.10 -6.73
CA ALA A 287 1.31 -20.73 -7.18
C ALA A 287 1.45 -21.36 -8.58
N GLU A 288 2.20 -20.73 -9.48
CA GLU A 288 2.48 -21.26 -10.82
C GLU A 288 3.22 -22.60 -10.74
N GLU A 289 4.23 -22.70 -9.86
CA GLU A 289 4.95 -23.96 -9.60
C GLU A 289 4.02 -25.02 -9.01
N PHE A 290 3.19 -24.66 -8.01
CA PHE A 290 2.25 -25.58 -7.39
C PHE A 290 1.21 -26.13 -8.38
N THR A 291 0.62 -25.25 -9.18
CA THR A 291 -0.43 -25.58 -10.16
C THR A 291 0.12 -26.12 -11.49
N ARG A 292 1.45 -26.13 -11.66
CA ARG A 292 2.13 -26.50 -12.91
C ARG A 292 1.62 -25.66 -14.11
N GLY A 293 1.32 -24.39 -13.86
CA GLY A 293 0.77 -23.46 -14.84
C GLY A 293 -0.76 -23.52 -15.03
N HIS A 294 -1.48 -24.46 -14.42
CA HIS A 294 -2.94 -24.55 -14.52
C HIS A 294 -3.65 -23.66 -13.50
N MET A 295 -3.55 -22.34 -13.67
CA MET A 295 -4.11 -21.36 -12.73
C MET A 295 -5.57 -20.94 -13.01
N LEU A 296 -6.06 -21.19 -14.23
CA LEU A 296 -7.36 -20.69 -14.69
C LEU A 296 -8.35 -21.82 -14.96
N THR A 297 -9.64 -21.52 -14.87
CA THR A 297 -10.70 -22.36 -15.44
C THR A 297 -10.68 -22.27 -16.96
N LYS A 298 -11.23 -23.28 -17.66
CA LYS A 298 -11.36 -23.28 -19.13
C LYS A 298 -12.06 -22.03 -19.67
N GLU A 299 -13.06 -21.53 -18.95
CA GLU A 299 -13.77 -20.30 -19.30
C GLU A 299 -12.90 -19.06 -19.11
N GLY A 300 -12.06 -19.02 -18.06
CA GLY A 300 -11.08 -17.98 -17.82
C GLY A 300 -9.98 -17.93 -18.90
N GLU A 301 -9.49 -19.09 -19.33
CA GLU A 301 -8.56 -19.23 -20.46
C GLU A 301 -9.19 -18.72 -21.76
N HIS A 302 -10.42 -19.14 -22.08
CA HIS A 302 -11.15 -18.67 -23.26
C HIS A 302 -11.37 -17.16 -23.26
N THR A 303 -11.59 -16.57 -22.08
CA THR A 303 -11.76 -15.12 -21.87
C THR A 303 -10.43 -14.36 -21.84
N ARG A 304 -9.28 -15.07 -21.91
CA ARG A 304 -7.92 -14.50 -21.86
C ARG A 304 -7.69 -13.65 -20.61
N ILE A 305 -8.19 -14.11 -19.47
CA ILE A 305 -7.90 -13.47 -18.18
C ILE A 305 -6.42 -13.66 -17.85
N ASN A 306 -5.74 -12.60 -17.42
CA ASN A 306 -4.39 -12.72 -16.90
C ASN A 306 -4.45 -13.39 -15.50
N PRO A 307 -3.79 -14.53 -15.27
CA PRO A 307 -3.79 -15.20 -13.97
C PRO A 307 -3.18 -14.34 -12.86
N ARG A 308 -2.23 -13.46 -13.17
CA ARG A 308 -1.61 -12.56 -12.18
C ARG A 308 -2.61 -11.58 -11.57
N ASP A 309 -3.61 -11.14 -12.33
CA ASP A 309 -4.63 -10.20 -11.85
C ASP A 309 -5.54 -10.82 -10.78
N LEU A 310 -5.55 -12.16 -10.64
CA LEU A 310 -6.36 -12.83 -9.62
C LEU A 310 -5.78 -12.67 -8.20
N PHE A 311 -4.50 -12.31 -8.07
CA PHE A 311 -3.82 -12.16 -6.78
C PHE A 311 -4.11 -10.82 -6.11
N SER A 312 -4.37 -9.76 -6.89
CA SER A 312 -4.58 -8.40 -6.38
C SER A 312 -6.00 -7.85 -6.60
N GLY A 313 -6.85 -8.61 -7.32
CA GLY A 313 -8.20 -8.22 -7.69
C GLY A 313 -9.31 -8.62 -6.70
N ASN A 314 -10.55 -8.30 -7.09
CA ASN A 314 -11.75 -8.65 -6.32
C ASN A 314 -11.86 -10.17 -6.10
N ALA A 315 -12.11 -10.58 -4.85
CA ALA A 315 -12.35 -11.95 -4.43
C ALA A 315 -13.34 -12.70 -5.34
N ALA A 316 -14.51 -12.13 -5.66
CA ALA A 316 -15.52 -12.76 -6.50
C ALA A 316 -15.00 -13.08 -7.92
N ARG A 317 -14.19 -12.18 -8.49
CA ARG A 317 -13.56 -12.39 -9.80
C ARG A 317 -12.54 -13.53 -9.74
N ALA A 318 -11.73 -13.56 -8.69
CA ALA A 318 -10.77 -14.63 -8.47
C ALA A 318 -11.48 -15.99 -8.27
N ARG A 319 -12.56 -16.05 -7.49
CA ARG A 319 -13.35 -17.29 -7.32
C ARG A 319 -13.91 -17.84 -8.61
N LYS A 320 -14.39 -16.94 -9.47
CA LYS A 320 -15.01 -17.32 -10.74
C LYS A 320 -14.00 -17.93 -11.72
N TRP A 321 -12.79 -17.36 -11.78
CA TRP A 321 -11.83 -17.69 -12.84
C TRP A 321 -10.64 -18.55 -12.40
N ALA A 322 -10.38 -18.68 -11.10
CA ALA A 322 -9.31 -19.55 -10.60
C ALA A 322 -9.64 -21.03 -10.80
N SER A 323 -8.64 -21.81 -11.20
CA SER A 323 -8.71 -23.26 -11.22
C SER A 323 -8.92 -23.84 -9.82
N GLU A 324 -9.34 -25.10 -9.73
CA GLU A 324 -9.46 -25.79 -8.43
C GLU A 324 -8.10 -25.92 -7.73
N ASP A 325 -7.03 -26.20 -8.46
CA ASP A 325 -5.68 -26.30 -7.89
C ASP A 325 -5.21 -24.97 -7.29
N LEU A 326 -5.52 -23.84 -7.94
CA LEU A 326 -5.20 -22.51 -7.39
C LEU A 326 -6.03 -22.19 -6.15
N LYS A 327 -7.30 -22.60 -6.11
CA LYS A 327 -8.14 -22.45 -4.91
C LYS A 327 -7.62 -23.30 -3.75
N VAL A 328 -7.14 -24.52 -4.03
CA VAL A 328 -6.47 -25.37 -3.03
C VAL A 328 -5.22 -24.69 -2.50
N TRP A 329 -4.38 -24.13 -3.38
CA TRP A 329 -3.19 -23.37 -2.96
C TRP A 329 -3.54 -22.18 -2.07
N TRP A 330 -4.63 -21.46 -2.37
CA TRP A 330 -5.09 -20.33 -1.56
C TRP A 330 -5.63 -20.71 -0.18
N ASN A 331 -6.06 -21.95 0.06
CA ASN A 331 -6.42 -22.38 1.40
C ASN A 331 -5.20 -22.40 2.33
N ASP A 332 -4.05 -22.82 1.80
CA ASP A 332 -2.80 -22.86 2.56
C ASP A 332 -2.03 -21.52 2.49
N ASN A 333 -2.24 -20.73 1.43
CA ASN A 333 -1.57 -19.47 1.15
C ASN A 333 -2.59 -18.37 0.86
N PRO A 334 -3.24 -17.79 1.90
CA PRO A 334 -4.32 -16.85 1.71
C PRO A 334 -3.85 -15.61 0.95
N ARG A 335 -4.72 -15.10 0.07
CA ARG A 335 -4.47 -13.83 -0.62
C ARG A 335 -4.54 -12.68 0.36
N LEU A 336 -3.65 -11.71 0.17
CA LEU A 336 -3.68 -10.44 0.90
C LEU A 336 -4.10 -9.34 -0.06
N THR A 337 -5.09 -8.55 0.34
CA THR A 337 -5.40 -7.30 -0.36
C THR A 337 -4.32 -6.26 -0.08
N TYR A 338 -4.22 -5.23 -0.92
CA TYR A 338 -3.30 -4.12 -0.67
C TYR A 338 -3.54 -3.45 0.70
N THR A 339 -4.81 -3.30 1.11
CA THR A 339 -5.15 -2.72 2.43
C THR A 339 -4.68 -3.59 3.59
N GLN A 340 -4.83 -4.91 3.48
CA GLN A 340 -4.32 -5.86 4.47
C GLN A 340 -2.79 -5.86 4.52
N PHE A 341 -2.12 -5.88 3.37
CA PHE A 341 -0.67 -5.80 3.29
C PHE A 341 -0.14 -4.49 3.90
N LYS A 342 -0.75 -3.34 3.56
CA LYS A 342 -0.39 -2.04 4.13
C LYS A 342 -0.56 -2.03 5.64
N ALA A 343 -1.65 -2.61 6.16
CA ALA A 343 -1.89 -2.72 7.60
C ALA A 343 -0.85 -3.62 8.29
N GLN A 344 -0.42 -4.71 7.65
CA GLN A 344 0.62 -5.59 8.17
C GLN A 344 2.00 -4.91 8.19
N VAL A 345 2.35 -4.21 7.11
CA VAL A 345 3.65 -3.54 6.97
C VAL A 345 3.74 -2.32 7.88
N LEU A 346 2.75 -1.43 7.87
CA LEU A 346 2.84 -0.16 8.61
C LEU A 346 2.27 -0.27 10.02
N GLY A 347 1.27 -1.13 10.26
CA GLY A 347 0.67 -1.33 11.57
C GLY A 347 -0.12 -0.14 12.12
N ARG A 348 -0.40 0.90 11.31
CA ARG A 348 -1.16 2.08 11.76
C ARG A 348 -2.60 1.68 12.12
N ARG A 349 -3.18 2.35 13.11
CA ARG A 349 -4.57 2.10 13.53
C ARG A 349 -5.58 2.28 12.39
N ALA A 350 -5.41 3.33 11.58
CA ALA A 350 -6.27 3.59 10.42
C ALA A 350 -6.15 2.49 9.35
N ASP A 351 -4.94 2.03 9.05
CA ASP A 351 -4.71 0.96 8.07
C ASP A 351 -5.29 -0.37 8.57
N LYS A 352 -5.12 -0.71 9.86
CA LYS A 352 -5.73 -1.88 10.51
C LYS A 352 -7.26 -1.84 10.41
N ALA A 353 -7.88 -0.69 10.69
CA ALA A 353 -9.33 -0.51 10.57
C ALA A 353 -9.80 -0.66 9.12
N ALA A 354 -9.07 -0.09 8.15
CA ALA A 354 -9.38 -0.22 6.72
C ALA A 354 -9.25 -1.67 6.22
N ALA A 355 -8.24 -2.41 6.69
CA ALA A 355 -8.07 -3.82 6.42
C ALA A 355 -9.23 -4.66 6.98
N GLU A 356 -9.69 -4.35 8.20
CA GLU A 356 -10.83 -5.02 8.82
C GLU A 356 -12.13 -4.75 8.05
N MET A 357 -12.37 -3.51 7.64
CA MET A 357 -13.53 -3.17 6.78
C MET A 357 -13.47 -3.89 5.42
N THR A 358 -12.27 -4.05 4.85
CA THR A 358 -12.07 -4.83 3.61
C THR A 358 -12.39 -6.31 3.81
N ARG A 359 -12.05 -6.86 4.98
CA ARG A 359 -12.36 -8.24 5.36
C ARG A 359 -13.87 -8.45 5.51
N LEU A 360 -14.57 -7.52 6.15
CA LEU A 360 -16.01 -7.56 6.36
C LEU A 360 -16.81 -7.39 5.06
N SER A 361 -16.35 -6.59 4.10
CA SER A 361 -17.05 -6.34 2.83
C SER A 361 -16.99 -7.50 1.83
N GLY A 362 -16.44 -8.66 2.21
CA GLY A 362 -16.37 -9.86 1.37
C GLY A 362 -15.24 -9.86 0.33
N ASN A 363 -14.56 -8.73 0.14
CA ASN A 363 -13.34 -8.65 -0.66
C ASN A 363 -12.13 -9.29 0.04
N GLY A 364 -12.12 -9.34 1.38
CA GLY A 364 -11.06 -9.98 2.17
C GLY A 364 -11.44 -11.30 2.82
N ARG A 365 -12.69 -11.77 2.71
CA ARG A 365 -13.00 -13.19 2.95
C ARG A 365 -12.59 -13.93 1.70
N ASP A 366 -11.36 -14.42 1.66
CA ASP A 366 -10.92 -15.38 0.66
C ASP A 366 -10.81 -16.76 1.31
N PHE A 367 -11.11 -17.79 0.51
CA PHE A 367 -11.18 -19.22 0.82
C PHE A 367 -10.62 -19.64 2.20
N GLY A 368 -11.50 -19.96 3.14
CA GLY A 368 -11.14 -20.77 4.30
C GLY A 368 -10.69 -20.06 5.59
N VAL A 369 -11.23 -18.88 5.92
CA VAL A 369 -11.28 -18.38 7.31
C VAL A 369 -12.69 -18.00 7.71
#